data_AF-A0A7S0LMD2-F1
#
_entry.id   AF-A0A7S0LMD2-F1
#
_cell.length_a   1.000
_cell.length_b   1.000
_cell.length_c   1.000
_cell.angle_alpha   90.00
_cell.angle_beta   90.00
_cell.angle_gamma   90.00
#
_symmetry.space_group_name_H-M   'P 1'
#
loop_
_entity.id
_entity.type
_entity.pdbx_description
1 polymer ?
#
loop_
_entity_poly.entity_id
_entity_poly.type
_entity_poly.pdbx_seq_one_letter_code
_entity_poly.pdbx_strand_id
1 'polypeptide(L)'
;RLVKLMENADLKAFNDATVSADYGAAIGVMINCVGVGALRPNTILLGWPLTAEGESTPQSCSRYARECMDALERAIAYEKAVLLLAHSLSPNDKFLSEEDGAVIDIWWLSHDGALPLMIA
;
A
#
# COMPACT_ATOMS: atom_id res chain seq x y z
N ARG A 1 1.33 19.28 -0.17
CA ARG A 1 2.49 18.34 -0.24
C ARG A 1 2.15 17.12 -1.08
N LEU A 2 1.02 16.45 -0.84
CA LEU A 2 0.57 15.28 -1.63
C LEU A 2 0.37 15.59 -3.12
N VAL A 3 -0.33 16.69 -3.48
CA VAL A 3 -0.54 17.11 -4.88
C VAL A 3 0.78 17.17 -5.67
N LYS A 4 1.80 17.82 -5.12
CA LYS A 4 3.13 17.92 -5.74
C LYS A 4 3.82 16.56 -5.92
N LEU A 5 3.63 15.63 -4.98
CA LEU A 5 4.21 14.28 -5.11
C LEU A 5 3.54 13.50 -6.23
N MET A 6 2.22 13.64 -6.39
CA MET A 6 1.50 13.01 -7.51
C MET A 6 1.90 13.62 -8.86
N GLU A 7 2.04 14.95 -8.94
CA GLU A 7 2.54 15.63 -10.15
C GLU A 7 3.95 15.15 -10.54
N ASN A 8 4.86 15.03 -9.56
CA ASN A 8 6.22 14.55 -9.82
C ASN A 8 6.27 13.08 -10.25
N ALA A 9 5.29 12.28 -9.84
CA ALA A 9 5.16 10.88 -10.21
C ALA A 9 4.34 10.65 -11.49
N ASP A 10 3.92 11.72 -12.18
CA ASP A 10 2.99 11.70 -13.33
C ASP A 10 1.71 10.89 -13.04
N LEU A 11 1.22 10.96 -11.79
CA LEU A 11 0.07 10.19 -11.33
C LEU A 11 -1.21 11.03 -11.40
N LYS A 12 -2.14 10.64 -12.28
CA LYS A 12 -3.49 11.22 -12.34
C LYS A 12 -4.37 10.59 -11.27
N ALA A 13 -4.36 11.17 -10.07
CA ALA A 13 -5.11 10.67 -8.92
C ALA A 13 -5.83 11.78 -8.16
N PHE A 14 -6.76 11.38 -7.31
CA PHE A 14 -7.38 12.23 -6.29
C PHE A 14 -6.62 12.07 -4.97
N ASN A 15 -6.59 13.12 -4.15
CA ASN A 15 -6.10 13.04 -2.78
C ASN A 15 -7.23 13.20 -1.79
N ASP A 16 -7.11 12.53 -0.66
CA ASP A 16 -7.99 12.66 0.49
C ASP A 16 -7.15 12.51 1.77
N ALA A 17 -7.62 13.11 2.86
CA ALA A 17 -6.95 13.06 4.17
C ALA A 17 -8.00 13.11 5.29
N THR A 18 -7.83 12.25 6.30
CA THR A 18 -8.70 12.21 7.48
C THR A 18 -7.88 12.45 8.74
N VAL A 19 -8.45 13.18 9.70
CA VAL A 19 -7.86 13.44 11.01
C VAL A 19 -8.71 12.76 12.08
N SER A 20 -8.09 11.92 12.90
CA SER A 20 -8.73 11.22 14.02
C SER A 20 -7.73 11.03 15.15
N ALA A 21 -8.22 10.94 16.38
CA ALA A 21 -7.41 10.54 17.53
C ALA A 21 -7.09 9.03 17.51
N ASP A 22 -7.91 8.24 16.81
CA ASP A 22 -7.74 6.80 16.63
C ASP A 22 -7.41 6.47 15.18
N TYR A 23 -6.25 5.83 14.96
CA TYR A 23 -5.76 5.46 13.63
C TYR A 23 -6.70 4.48 12.94
N GLY A 24 -7.17 3.48 13.68
CA GLY A 24 -8.14 2.50 13.19
C GLY A 24 -9.36 3.20 12.61
N ALA A 25 -10.05 4.02 13.40
CA ALA A 25 -11.22 4.77 12.97
C ALA A 25 -10.96 5.58 11.70
N ALA A 26 -9.83 6.30 11.62
CA ALA A 26 -9.45 7.06 10.43
C ALA A 26 -9.30 6.15 9.19
N ILE A 27 -8.52 5.07 9.28
CA ILE A 27 -8.27 4.21 8.13
C ILE A 27 -9.55 3.47 7.69
N GLY A 28 -10.43 3.12 8.62
CA GLY A 28 -11.73 2.53 8.30
C GLY A 28 -12.63 3.46 7.50
N VAL A 29 -12.72 4.73 7.90
CA VAL A 29 -13.46 5.75 7.15
C VAL A 29 -12.83 5.94 5.77
N MET A 30 -11.51 6.05 5.69
CA MET A 30 -10.80 6.23 4.41
C MET A 30 -11.06 5.05 3.46
N ILE A 31 -10.96 3.80 3.91
CA ILE A 31 -11.17 2.62 3.06
C ILE A 31 -12.62 2.50 2.57
N ASN A 32 -13.61 2.83 3.43
CA ASN A 32 -15.02 2.60 3.13
C ASN A 32 -15.70 3.78 2.42
N CYS A 33 -15.30 5.02 2.75
CA CYS A 33 -15.99 6.22 2.31
C CYS A 33 -15.29 6.95 1.15
N VAL A 34 -14.07 6.59 0.79
CA VAL A 34 -13.38 7.19 -0.36
C VAL A 34 -14.06 6.79 -1.67
N GLY A 35 -14.18 7.78 -2.56
CA GLY A 35 -14.77 7.63 -3.88
C GLY A 35 -16.19 8.19 -3.98
N VAL A 36 -16.69 8.31 -5.21
CA VAL A 36 -18.02 8.85 -5.49
C VAL A 36 -18.74 7.95 -6.49
N GLY A 37 -19.94 7.47 -6.11
CA GLY A 37 -20.74 6.59 -6.96
C GLY A 37 -20.00 5.29 -7.29
N ALA A 38 -19.83 5.03 -8.59
CA ALA A 38 -19.09 3.87 -9.10
C ALA A 38 -17.57 4.01 -9.01
N LEU A 39 -17.04 5.23 -8.81
CA LEU A 39 -15.61 5.49 -8.66
C LEU A 39 -15.19 5.22 -7.21
N ARG A 40 -15.22 3.96 -6.79
CA ARG A 40 -14.71 3.50 -5.49
C ARG A 40 -13.48 2.61 -5.71
N PRO A 41 -12.44 2.73 -4.88
CA PRO A 41 -11.28 1.86 -4.98
C PRO A 41 -11.69 0.41 -4.72
N ASN A 42 -11.16 -0.51 -5.54
CA ASN A 42 -11.30 -1.96 -5.40
C ASN A 42 -10.03 -2.61 -4.84
N THR A 43 -8.90 -1.90 -4.88
CA THR A 43 -7.60 -2.37 -4.42
C THR A 43 -6.96 -1.33 -3.50
N ILE A 44 -6.40 -1.78 -2.39
CA ILE A 44 -5.63 -0.97 -1.44
C ILE A 44 -4.15 -1.35 -1.56
N LEU A 45 -3.28 -0.36 -1.76
CA LEU A 45 -1.83 -0.53 -1.74
C LEU A 45 -1.29 -0.05 -0.39
N LEU A 46 -0.66 -0.95 0.36
CA LEU A 46 -0.06 -0.68 1.67
C LEU A 46 1.45 -0.90 1.61
N GLY A 47 2.21 -0.03 2.27
CA GLY A 47 3.63 -0.28 2.54
C GLY A 47 3.78 -1.17 3.77
N TRP A 48 4.64 -2.18 3.70
CA TRP A 48 5.04 -2.91 4.89
C TRP A 48 5.95 -2.01 5.74
N PRO A 49 5.76 -1.96 7.07
CA PRO A 49 6.64 -1.23 7.95
C PRO A 49 7.97 -1.97 8.07
N LEU A 50 8.85 -1.73 7.11
CA LEU A 50 10.24 -2.12 7.20
C LEU A 50 10.90 -1.24 8.25
N THR A 51 11.65 -1.85 9.15
CA THR A 51 12.57 -1.14 10.05
C THR A 51 13.49 -0.28 9.20
N ALA A 52 13.28 1.04 9.19
CA ALA A 52 14.27 1.94 8.64
C ALA A 52 15.58 1.69 9.41
N GLU A 53 16.70 1.53 8.70
CA GLU A 53 18.01 1.41 9.33
C GLU A 53 18.24 2.64 10.21
N GLY A 54 18.08 2.48 11.53
CA GLY A 54 18.15 3.58 12.50
C GLY A 54 16.99 3.64 13.52
N GLU A 55 15.80 3.09 13.23
CA GLU A 55 14.70 3.00 14.22
C GLU A 55 14.96 1.84 15.20
N SER A 56 15.88 2.11 16.12
CA SER A 56 16.49 1.18 17.07
C SER A 56 15.66 0.98 18.34
N THR A 57 14.32 1.01 18.25
CA THR A 57 13.45 0.65 19.38
C THR A 57 12.36 -0.37 18.98
N PRO A 58 12.30 -1.54 19.65
CA PRO A 58 11.31 -2.59 19.36
C PRO A 58 9.83 -2.12 19.41
N GLN A 59 9.56 -1.06 20.18
CA GLN A 59 8.20 -0.54 20.39
C GLN A 59 7.64 0.22 19.17
N SER A 60 8.47 0.97 18.45
CA SER A 60 8.03 1.72 17.25
C SER A 60 7.70 0.77 16.10
N CYS A 61 8.51 -0.26 15.90
CA CYS A 61 8.26 -1.31 14.92
C CYS A 61 6.94 -2.06 15.21
N SER A 62 6.66 -2.34 16.49
CA SER A 62 5.41 -2.96 16.91
C SER A 62 4.18 -2.09 16.67
N ARG A 63 4.30 -0.76 16.75
CA ARG A 63 3.18 0.15 16.48
C ARG A 63 2.83 0.19 15.00
N TYR A 64 3.81 0.44 14.12
CA TYR A 64 3.53 0.50 12.69
C TYR A 64 3.07 -0.84 12.11
N ALA A 65 3.59 -1.96 12.63
CA ALA A 65 3.08 -3.29 12.30
C ALA A 65 1.59 -3.43 12.67
N ARG A 66 1.19 -2.99 13.86
CA ARG A 66 -0.22 -2.98 14.28
C ARG A 66 -1.08 -2.10 13.39
N GLU A 67 -0.63 -0.88 13.08
CA GLU A 67 -1.35 0.03 12.19
C GLU A 67 -1.50 -0.55 10.75
N CYS A 68 -0.48 -1.23 10.24
CA CYS A 68 -0.55 -1.94 8.96
C CYS A 68 -1.54 -3.12 9.01
N MET A 69 -1.53 -3.90 10.10
CA MET A 69 -2.47 -5.01 10.29
C MET A 69 -3.91 -4.51 10.42
N ASP A 70 -4.16 -3.44 11.17
CA ASP A 70 -5.47 -2.81 11.28
C ASP A 70 -6.01 -2.38 9.90
N ALA A 71 -5.14 -1.81 9.07
CA ALA A 71 -5.51 -1.41 7.71
C ALA A 71 -5.83 -2.63 6.82
N LEU A 72 -5.01 -3.68 6.91
CA LEU A 72 -5.20 -4.94 6.17
C LEU A 72 -6.53 -5.62 6.56
N GLU A 73 -6.78 -5.78 7.85
CA GLU A 73 -8.02 -6.39 8.37
C GLU A 73 -9.26 -5.63 7.88
N ARG A 74 -9.22 -4.29 7.92
CA ARG A 74 -10.31 -3.44 7.43
C ARG A 74 -10.49 -3.57 5.92
N ALA A 75 -9.41 -3.57 5.15
CA ALA A 75 -9.49 -3.72 3.69
C ALA A 75 -10.13 -5.05 3.29
N ILE A 76 -9.76 -6.15 3.96
CA ILE A 76 -10.36 -7.47 3.75
C ILE A 76 -11.84 -7.45 4.16
N ALA A 77 -12.18 -6.86 5.31
CA ALA A 77 -13.56 -6.76 5.78
C ALA A 77 -14.48 -5.96 4.84
N TYR A 78 -13.91 -5.03 4.05
CA TYR A 78 -14.63 -4.26 3.03
C TYR A 78 -14.46 -4.82 1.61
N GLU A 79 -14.07 -6.09 1.48
CA GLU A 79 -13.96 -6.83 0.21
C GLU A 79 -13.05 -6.12 -0.80
N LYS A 80 -11.95 -5.54 -0.34
CA LYS A 80 -10.91 -4.94 -1.19
C LYS A 80 -9.80 -5.93 -1.44
N ALA A 81 -9.26 -5.93 -2.66
CA ALA A 81 -7.96 -6.53 -2.91
C ALA A 81 -6.89 -5.72 -2.15
N VAL A 82 -5.84 -6.39 -1.68
CA VAL A 82 -4.75 -5.72 -0.96
C VAL A 82 -3.42 -6.09 -1.59
N LEU A 83 -2.61 -5.07 -1.88
CA LEU A 83 -1.25 -5.20 -2.35
C LEU A 83 -0.33 -4.68 -1.24
N LEU A 84 0.56 -5.54 -0.77
CA LEU A 84 1.52 -5.19 0.27
C LEU A 84 2.90 -5.06 -0.33
N LEU A 85 3.45 -3.84 -0.28
CA LEU A 85 4.82 -3.56 -0.71
C LEU A 85 5.80 -3.89 0.42
N ALA A 86 6.45 -5.04 0.30
CA ALA A 86 7.45 -5.53 1.25
C ALA A 86 8.88 -5.01 0.97
N HIS A 87 9.02 -3.86 0.32
CA HIS A 87 10.32 -3.26 0.01
C HIS A 87 10.38 -1.79 0.41
N SER A 88 11.56 -1.34 0.86
CA SER A 88 11.80 0.06 1.19
C SER A 88 11.89 0.78 -0.14
N LEU A 89 10.88 1.55 -0.52
CA LEU A 89 10.94 2.39 -1.71
C LEU A 89 11.95 3.52 -1.46
N SER A 90 13.24 3.23 -1.58
CA SER A 90 14.27 4.25 -1.57
C SER A 90 14.15 5.01 -2.89
N PRO A 91 14.18 6.35 -2.89
CA PRO A 91 14.17 7.14 -4.13
C PRO A 91 15.33 6.81 -5.08
N ASN A 92 16.36 6.12 -4.58
CA ASN A 92 17.55 5.69 -5.31
C ASN A 92 17.44 4.27 -5.87
N ASP A 93 16.38 3.54 -5.56
CA ASP A 93 16.20 2.20 -6.09
C ASP A 93 15.82 2.31 -7.56
N LYS A 94 16.83 2.09 -8.41
CA LYS A 94 16.67 2.06 -9.87
C LYS A 94 15.98 0.76 -10.27
N PHE A 95 14.68 0.64 -10.00
CA PHE A 95 13.86 -0.48 -10.50
C PHE A 95 13.66 -0.48 -12.02
N LEU A 96 14.12 0.57 -12.69
CA LEU A 96 13.99 0.79 -14.13
C LEU A 96 15.36 0.78 -14.83
N SER A 97 16.34 0.00 -14.35
CA SER A 97 17.36 -0.45 -15.28
C SER A 97 16.67 -1.48 -16.19
N GLU A 98 16.30 -1.06 -17.39
CA GLU A 98 15.92 -1.95 -18.49
C GLU A 98 17.15 -2.82 -18.81
N GLU A 99 17.42 -3.80 -17.96
CA GLU A 99 18.40 -4.83 -18.24
C GLU A 99 17.68 -5.86 -19.13
N ASP A 100 18.13 -5.93 -20.38
CA ASP A 100 17.64 -6.91 -21.35
C ASP A 100 17.72 -8.33 -20.74
N GLY A 101 16.56 -8.97 -20.57
CA GLY A 101 16.47 -10.34 -20.06
C GLY A 101 16.18 -10.49 -18.57
N ALA A 102 15.84 -9.42 -17.84
CA ALA A 102 15.35 -9.53 -16.47
C ALA A 102 14.03 -10.35 -16.39
N VAL A 103 13.87 -11.11 -15.30
CA VAL A 103 12.73 -12.03 -15.10
C VAL A 103 11.88 -11.55 -13.92
N ILE A 104 10.54 -11.63 -14.07
CA ILE A 104 9.59 -11.43 -12.99
C ILE A 104 9.14 -12.80 -12.48
N ASP A 105 9.53 -13.15 -11.25
CA ASP A 105 9.15 -14.42 -10.63
C ASP A 105 7.80 -14.30 -9.92
N ILE A 106 6.83 -15.14 -10.34
CA ILE A 106 5.48 -15.17 -9.76
C ILE A 106 5.30 -16.47 -8.98
N TRP A 107 5.08 -16.32 -7.68
CA TRP A 107 4.77 -17.44 -6.79
C TRP A 107 3.26 -17.57 -6.64
N TRP A 108 2.64 -18.39 -7.50
CA TRP A 108 1.20 -18.60 -7.46
C TRP A 108 0.82 -19.82 -6.61
N LEU A 109 0.16 -19.57 -5.49
CA LEU A 109 -0.42 -20.60 -4.63
C LEU A 109 -1.92 -20.77 -4.95
N SER A 110 -2.43 -21.99 -4.73
CA SER A 110 -3.79 -22.46 -5.08
C SER A 110 -4.95 -21.47 -4.79
N HIS A 111 -4.82 -20.61 -3.78
CA HIS A 111 -5.94 -19.81 -3.26
C HIS A 111 -5.98 -18.35 -3.77
N ASP A 112 -4.93 -17.86 -4.43
CA ASP A 112 -4.79 -16.42 -4.73
C ASP A 112 -5.43 -15.98 -6.06
N GLY A 113 -6.02 -16.92 -6.79
CA GLY A 113 -6.62 -16.66 -8.10
C GLY A 113 -5.62 -16.07 -9.10
N ALA A 114 -6.11 -15.33 -10.10
CA ALA A 114 -5.25 -14.79 -11.17
C ALA A 114 -4.61 -13.42 -10.86
N LEU A 115 -4.83 -12.87 -9.65
CA LEU A 115 -4.40 -11.50 -9.32
C LEU A 115 -2.88 -11.30 -9.43
N PRO A 116 -2.00 -12.20 -8.94
CA PRO A 116 -0.55 -12.05 -9.11
C PRO A 116 -0.11 -12.04 -10.57
N LEU A 117 -0.76 -12.84 -11.42
CA LEU A 117 -0.46 -12.92 -12.85
C LEU A 117 -0.95 -11.69 -13.63
N MET A 118 -2.01 -11.02 -13.15
CA MET A 118 -2.54 -9.80 -13.77
C MET A 118 -1.65 -8.57 -13.49
N ILE A 119 -0.89 -8.58 -12.40
CA ILE A 119 -0.07 -7.44 -11.95
C ILE A 119 1.33 -7.47 -12.56
N ALA A 120 1.86 -8.65 -12.85
CA ALA A 120 3.16 -8.84 -13.48
C ALA A 120 3.17 -8.33 -14.93
#